data_AF-A0AAU6AH96-F1
#
_entry.id   AF-A0AAU6AH96-F1
#
_cell.length_a   1.000
_cell.length_b   1.000
_cell.length_c   1.000
_cell.angle_alpha   90.00
_cell.angle_beta   90.00
_cell.angle_gamma   90.00
#
_symmetry.space_group_name_H-M   'P 1'
#
loop_
_entity.id
_entity.type
_entity.pdbx_description
1 polymer ?
#
loop_
_entity_poly.entity_id
_entity_poly.type
_entity_poly.pdbx_seq_one_letter_code
_entity_poly.pdbx_strand_id
1 'polypeptide(L)'
;MSQPKAMNLRFPDPAQRAAIEAAARQEGVSLQEYILSAAYTRATAVEARFLDAFRESMSRSSEAFAEGAGTADPSGELRAAELAARRGLEEQQERGHAA
;
A
#
# COMPACT_ATOMS: atom_id res chain seq x y z
N MET A 1 -10.67 2.82 -33.29
CA MET A 1 -9.93 1.88 -32.43
C MET A 1 -8.59 1.61 -33.12
N SER A 2 -7.52 2.31 -32.74
CA SER A 2 -6.19 2.07 -33.34
C SER A 2 -5.78 0.63 -33.06
N GLN A 3 -5.50 -0.14 -34.11
CA GLN A 3 -4.94 -1.47 -33.93
C GLN A 3 -3.59 -1.37 -33.21
N PRO A 4 -3.27 -2.27 -32.27
CA PRO A 4 -1.96 -2.29 -31.64
C PRO A 4 -0.91 -2.50 -32.71
N LYS A 5 0.07 -1.57 -32.77
CA LYS A 5 1.19 -1.63 -33.70
C LYS A 5 1.92 -2.97 -33.53
N ALA A 6 2.07 -3.72 -34.61
CA ALA A 6 2.84 -4.96 -34.60
C ALA A 6 4.24 -4.71 -34.03
N MET A 7 4.57 -5.42 -32.95
CA MET A 7 5.82 -5.23 -32.22
C MET A 7 6.91 -6.08 -32.86
N ASN A 8 7.85 -5.44 -33.55
CA ASN A 8 8.92 -6.13 -34.25
C ASN A 8 10.14 -6.25 -33.32
N LEU A 9 10.32 -7.44 -32.74
CA LEU A 9 11.40 -7.71 -31.80
C LEU A 9 12.60 -8.27 -32.55
N ARG A 10 13.76 -7.62 -32.37
CA ARG A 10 15.04 -8.16 -32.81
C ARG A 10 15.68 -8.92 -31.66
N PHE A 11 16.01 -10.18 -31.91
CA PHE A 11 16.83 -11.00 -31.02
C PHE A 11 18.26 -10.99 -31.57
N PRO A 12 19.19 -10.22 -30.98
CA PRO A 12 20.57 -10.17 -31.46
C PRO A 12 21.28 -11.52 -31.30
N ASP A 13 20.89 -12.27 -30.27
CA ASP A 13 21.38 -13.60 -29.97
C ASP A 13 20.30 -14.66 -30.25
N PRO A 14 20.55 -15.62 -31.16
CA PRO A 14 19.62 -16.72 -31.42
C PRO A 14 19.42 -17.64 -30.21
N ALA A 15 20.42 -17.78 -29.33
CA ALA A 15 20.28 -18.60 -28.12
C ALA A 15 19.29 -17.96 -27.13
N GLN A 16 19.32 -16.63 -26.99
CA GLN A 16 18.32 -15.88 -26.23
C GLN A 16 16.90 -16.14 -26.73
N ARG A 17 16.67 -16.09 -28.06
CA ARG A 17 15.37 -16.41 -28.64
C ARG A 17 14.92 -17.83 -28.29
N ALA A 18 15.82 -18.80 -28.42
CA ALA A 18 15.52 -20.21 -28.14
C ALA A 18 15.15 -20.45 -26.66
N ALA A 19 15.86 -19.81 -25.74
CA ALA A 19 15.58 -19.90 -24.31
C ALA A 19 14.19 -19.34 -23.96
N ILE A 20 13.83 -18.18 -24.50
CA ILE A 20 12.51 -17.55 -24.28
C ILE A 20 11.41 -18.40 -24.94
N GLU A 21 11.65 -18.95 -26.13
CA GLU A 21 10.70 -19.84 -26.80
C GLU A 21 10.46 -21.14 -26.02
N ALA A 22 11.51 -21.71 -25.43
CA ALA A 22 11.39 -22.87 -24.55
C ALA A 22 10.56 -22.56 -23.30
N ALA A 23 10.79 -21.39 -22.67
CA ALA A 23 10.01 -20.94 -21.51
C ALA A 23 8.53 -20.70 -21.87
N ALA A 24 8.26 -20.00 -22.98
CA ALA A 24 6.90 -19.80 -23.48
C ALA A 24 6.18 -21.12 -23.74
N ARG A 25 6.88 -22.12 -24.32
CA ARG A 25 6.33 -23.46 -24.55
C ARG A 25 6.01 -24.20 -23.26
N GLN A 26 6.86 -24.07 -22.23
CA GLN A 26 6.59 -24.67 -20.92
C GLN A 26 5.35 -24.07 -20.25
N GLU A 27 5.09 -22.78 -20.47
CA GLU A 27 3.90 -22.10 -19.98
C GLU A 27 2.67 -22.24 -20.89
N GLY A 28 2.82 -22.89 -22.05
CA GLY A 28 1.73 -23.13 -23.00
C GLY A 28 1.26 -21.88 -23.75
N VAL A 29 2.05 -20.81 -23.75
CA VAL A 29 1.72 -19.51 -24.36
C VAL A 29 2.55 -19.25 -25.61
N SER A 30 2.09 -18.31 -26.44
CA SER A 30 2.88 -17.85 -27.58
C SER A 30 4.12 -17.07 -27.13
N LEU A 31 5.19 -17.06 -27.93
CA LEU A 31 6.40 -16.26 -27.65
C LEU A 31 6.07 -14.77 -27.47
N GLN A 32 5.13 -14.24 -28.24
CA GLN A 32 4.72 -12.85 -28.15
C GLN A 32 3.98 -12.58 -26.83
N GLU A 33 3.06 -13.45 -26.46
CA GLU A 33 2.30 -13.37 -25.21
C GLU A 33 3.22 -13.48 -23.98
N TYR A 34 4.17 -14.40 -24.01
CA TYR A 34 5.18 -14.55 -22.97
C TYR A 34 6.02 -13.28 -22.77
N ILE A 35 6.42 -12.63 -23.87
CA ILE A 35 7.20 -11.39 -23.79
C ILE A 35 6.33 -10.23 -23.30
N LEU A 36 5.07 -10.15 -23.74
CA LEU A 36 4.14 -9.11 -23.31
C LEU A 36 3.78 -9.25 -21.83
N SER A 37 3.53 -10.47 -21.34
CA SER A 37 3.26 -10.71 -19.93
C SER A 37 4.47 -10.35 -19.06
N ALA A 38 5.67 -10.80 -19.46
CA ALA A 38 6.91 -10.47 -18.76
C ALA A 38 7.18 -8.94 -18.73
N ALA A 39 6.94 -8.25 -19.85
CA ALA A 39 7.08 -6.80 -19.92
C ALA A 39 6.06 -6.09 -19.01
N TYR A 40 4.81 -6.54 -18.99
CA TYR A 40 3.76 -6.02 -18.13
C TYR A 40 4.10 -6.21 -16.65
N THR A 41 4.48 -7.41 -16.25
CA THR A 41 4.93 -7.71 -14.88
C THR A 41 6.09 -6.82 -14.46
N ARG A 42 7.05 -6.60 -15.37
CA ARG A 42 8.18 -5.71 -15.06
C ARG A 42 7.76 -4.24 -14.93
N ALA A 43 6.80 -3.79 -15.74
CA ALA A 43 6.29 -2.43 -15.67
C ALA A 43 5.52 -2.17 -14.37
N THR A 44 4.77 -3.16 -13.86
CA THR A 44 3.98 -3.05 -12.63
C THR A 44 4.75 -3.44 -11.37
N ALA A 45 5.96 -3.97 -11.49
CA ALA A 45 6.78 -4.41 -10.36
C ALA A 45 7.07 -3.29 -9.34
N VAL A 46 7.22 -2.04 -9.80
CA VAL A 46 7.45 -0.89 -8.90
C VAL A 46 6.21 -0.57 -8.08
N GLU A 47 5.04 -0.60 -8.72
CA GLU A 47 3.75 -0.40 -8.05
C GLU A 47 3.50 -1.49 -7.01
N ALA A 48 3.75 -2.76 -7.35
CA ALA A 48 3.60 -3.87 -6.43
C ALA A 48 4.50 -3.70 -5.19
N ARG A 49 5.79 -3.39 -5.39
CA ARG A 49 6.73 -3.12 -4.30
C ARG A 49 6.32 -1.94 -3.42
N PHE A 50 5.79 -0.89 -4.03
CA PHE A 50 5.30 0.27 -3.30
C PHE A 50 4.10 -0.10 -2.42
N LEU A 51 3.11 -0.82 -2.96
CA LEU A 51 1.94 -1.25 -2.22
C LEU A 51 2.30 -2.19 -1.07
N ASP A 52 3.25 -3.11 -1.28
CA ASP A 52 3.73 -4.01 -0.24
C ASP A 52 4.42 -3.25 0.89
N ALA A 53 5.36 -2.35 0.56
CA ALA A 53 6.03 -1.51 1.55
C ALA A 53 5.05 -0.58 2.29
N PHE A 54 4.03 -0.10 1.61
CA PHE A 54 2.97 0.71 2.20
C PHE A 54 2.14 -0.10 3.22
N ARG A 55 1.76 -1.33 2.87
CA ARG A 55 1.04 -2.23 3.79
C ARG A 55 1.87 -2.56 5.02
N GLU A 56 3.16 -2.83 4.85
CA GLU A 56 4.09 -3.07 5.96
C GLU A 56 4.22 -1.83 6.87
N SER A 57 4.28 -0.63 6.29
CA SER A 57 4.28 0.62 7.06
C SER A 57 2.98 0.80 7.87
N MET A 58 1.83 0.50 7.27
CA MET A 58 0.52 0.57 7.94
C MET A 58 0.40 -0.46 9.07
N SER A 59 0.88 -1.70 8.89
CA SER A 59 0.90 -2.72 9.95
C SER A 59 1.72 -2.24 11.14
N ARG A 60 2.97 -1.78 10.90
CA ARG A 60 3.85 -1.27 11.97
C ARG A 60 3.24 -0.08 12.70
N SER A 61 2.59 0.82 11.98
CA SER A 61 1.91 1.97 12.60
C SER A 61 0.73 1.52 13.45
N SER A 62 -0.09 0.59 12.94
CA SER A 62 -1.22 0.02 13.69
C SER A 62 -0.76 -0.70 14.95
N GLU A 63 0.32 -1.47 14.86
CA GLU A 63 0.93 -2.16 16.01
C GLU A 63 1.41 -1.14 17.06
N ALA A 64 2.08 -0.07 16.66
CA ALA A 64 2.52 0.98 17.59
C ALA A 64 1.34 1.68 18.31
N PHE A 65 0.23 1.94 17.60
CA PHE A 65 -0.98 2.49 18.23
C PHE A 65 -1.69 1.47 19.12
N ALA A 66 -1.69 0.18 18.76
CA ALA A 66 -2.26 -0.88 19.59
C ALA A 66 -1.47 -1.09 20.89
N GLU A 67 -0.13 -1.05 20.83
CA GLU A 67 0.74 -1.08 22.00
C GLU A 67 0.48 0.12 22.93
N GLY A 68 0.34 1.32 22.36
CA GLY A 68 -0.04 2.52 23.12
C GLY A 68 -1.41 2.41 23.77
N ALA A 69 -2.41 1.89 23.05
CA ALA A 69 -3.77 1.70 23.55
C ALA A 69 -3.87 0.64 24.66
N GLY A 70 -3.02 -0.40 24.64
CA GLY A 70 -2.96 -1.41 25.71
C GLY A 70 -2.37 -0.90 27.03
N THR A 71 -1.58 0.18 26.98
CA THR A 71 -1.01 0.85 28.17
C THR A 71 -1.89 1.98 28.71
N ALA A 72 -2.80 2.49 27.88
CA ALA A 72 -3.82 3.43 28.30
C ALA A 72 -4.96 2.66 28.99
N ASP A 73 -4.77 2.31 30.26
CA ASP A 73 -5.92 2.00 31.11
C ASP A 73 -6.81 3.26 31.15
N PRO A 74 -8.05 3.25 30.63
CA PRO A 74 -8.99 4.33 30.83
C PRO A 74 -9.51 4.21 32.27
N SER A 75 -8.60 4.32 33.24
CA SER A 75 -8.92 4.26 34.65
C SER A 75 -9.98 5.33 34.92
N GLY A 76 -10.94 5.01 35.80
CA GLY A 76 -12.04 5.91 36.13
C GLY A 76 -11.56 7.30 36.58
N GLU A 77 -10.33 7.42 37.05
CA GLU A 77 -9.65 8.67 37.42
C GLU A 77 -9.37 9.57 36.22
N LEU A 78 -8.87 9.03 35.10
CA LEU A 78 -8.62 9.80 33.87
C LEU A 78 -9.93 10.35 33.31
N ARG A 79 -10.99 9.53 33.31
CA ARG A 79 -12.32 9.94 32.87
C ARG A 79 -12.97 10.96 33.81
N ALA A 80 -12.74 10.84 35.12
CA ALA A 80 -13.21 11.80 36.10
C ALA A 80 -12.47 13.15 35.96
N ALA A 81 -11.16 13.12 35.72
CA ALA A 81 -10.34 14.31 35.46
C ALA A 81 -10.76 15.02 34.17
N GLU A 82 -11.05 14.27 33.09
CA GLU A 82 -11.57 14.81 31.85
C GLU A 82 -12.93 15.52 32.05
N LEU A 83 -13.86 14.88 32.77
CA LEU A 83 -15.17 15.48 33.08
C LEU A 83 -15.05 16.72 33.98
N ALA A 84 -14.11 16.73 34.93
CA ALA A 84 -13.84 17.90 35.76
C ALA A 84 -13.25 19.05 34.94
N ALA A 85 -12.29 18.77 34.05
CA ALA A 85 -11.72 19.77 33.16
C ALA A 85 -12.77 20.36 32.21
N ARG A 86 -13.65 19.53 31.66
CA ARG A 86 -14.75 19.96 30.79
C ARG A 86 -15.72 20.90 31.51
N ARG A 87 -16.16 20.55 32.73
CA ARG A 87 -17.02 21.42 33.55
C ARG A 87 -16.34 22.75 33.87
N GLY A 88 -15.04 22.73 34.20
CA GLY A 88 -14.29 23.95 34.46
C GLY A 88 -14.15 24.88 33.24
N LEU A 89 -14.14 24.34 32.02
CA LEU A 89 -14.15 25.12 30.77
C LEU A 89 -15.55 25.69 30.46
N GLU A 90 -16.61 24.92 30.71
CA GLU A 90 -18.01 25.37 30.55
C GLU A 90 -18.30 26.54 31.52
N GLU A 91 -17.91 26.42 32.79
CA GLU A 91 -18.04 27.50 33.79
C GLU A 91 -17.18 28.74 33.48
N GLN A 92 -16.05 28.57 32.79
CA GLN A 92 -15.22 29.70 32.34
C GLN A 92 -15.83 30.42 31.13
N GLN A 93 -16.44 29.68 30.20
CA GLN A 93 -17.18 30.27 29.08
C GLN A 93 -18.42 31.04 29.56
N GLU A 94 -19.19 30.49 30.51
CA GLU A 94 -20.36 31.17 31.08
C GLU A 94 -19.99 32.48 31.79
N ARG A 95 -18.83 32.52 32.47
CA ARG A 95 -18.30 33.74 33.09
C ARG A 95 -17.74 34.74 32.08
N GLY A 96 -17.19 34.28 30.95
CA GLY A 96 -16.71 35.12 29.85
C GLY A 96 -17.84 35.74 29.01
N HIS A 97 -19.03 35.13 29.00
CA HIS A 97 -20.21 35.63 28.30
C HIS A 97 -21.09 36.57 29.14
N ALA A 98 -20.80 36.76 30.42
CA ALA A 98 -21.55 37.61 31.36
C ALA A 98 -20.97 39.02 31.54
N ALA A 99 -20.10 39.48 30.63
CA ALA A 99 -19.53 40.84 30.62
C ALA A 99 -20.05 41.66 29.44
#